data_AF-A0AAE1BQY6-F1
#
_entry.id   AF-A0AAE1BQY6-F1
#
_cell.length_a   1.000
_cell.length_b   1.000
_cell.length_c   1.000
_cell.angle_alpha   90.00
_cell.angle_beta   90.00
_cell.angle_gamma   90.00
#
_symmetry.space_group_name_H-M   'P 1'
#
loop_
_entity.id
_entity.type
_entity.pdbx_description
1 polymer ?
#
loop_
_entity_poly.entity_id
_entity_poly.type
_entity_poly.pdbx_seq_one_letter_code
_entity_poly.pdbx_strand_id
1 'polypeptide(L)'
;MKKKVLLMGKSGSGKTSMRSIIFANYIARDTSRLGATNDVEHSHVRFLGNLVLNLWDCGGQEAFMENYFVSQRDNIFRNVEVLIYVFDVESRELERDMHYYQSCLEAILQNSPEARVFCLIHKMDLVQDDQRDVIFHEREEDLKRLSKPLECVCFRTSIWDETLYKAWSSIVYELIPNVKELEQNLKDFANIMDADEVLLFERATFLVISHYCTRPHKDVNRFEKVSNIIKQFKLSCSKLAAHFQSMRVCNDNFAAFIETFTSNTYCMVIMSDTTIPSAATLINIRNARKHFEKLERMSQGHLGKGHLSTHTVGVTLG
;
A
#
# COMPACT_ATOMS: atom_id res chain seq x y z
N MET A 1 0.06 -0.16 16.10
CA MET A 1 -0.99 0.81 15.72
C MET A 1 -1.95 0.12 14.77
N LYS A 2 -3.26 0.23 15.01
CA LYS A 2 -4.29 -0.34 14.12
C LYS A 2 -4.85 0.79 13.26
N LYS A 3 -4.81 0.65 11.93
CA LYS A 3 -5.37 1.61 10.97
C LYS A 3 -6.50 0.92 10.22
N LYS A 4 -7.71 1.47 10.29
CA LYS A 4 -8.89 0.92 9.60
C LYS A 4 -8.92 1.44 8.17
N VAL A 5 -8.95 0.51 7.22
CA VAL A 5 -9.00 0.79 5.79
C VAL A 5 -10.28 0.18 5.24
N LEU A 6 -11.18 1.02 4.77
CA LEU A 6 -12.41 0.57 4.10
C LEU A 6 -12.12 0.35 2.62
N LEU A 7 -12.53 -0.81 2.10
CA LEU A 7 -12.48 -1.14 0.68
C LEU A 7 -13.92 -1.33 0.19
N MET A 8 -14.43 -0.33 -0.53
CA MET A 8 -15.82 -0.25 -0.96
C MET A 8 -15.95 -0.05 -2.47
N GLY A 9 -17.15 -0.25 -2.99
CA GLY A 9 -17.46 -0.19 -4.42
C GLY A 9 -18.41 -1.32 -4.83
N LYS A 10 -19.01 -1.19 -6.01
CA LYS A 10 -20.02 -2.12 -6.51
C LYS A 10 -19.53 -3.57 -6.60
N SER A 11 -20.46 -4.53 -6.52
CA SER A 11 -20.17 -5.94 -6.76
C SER A 11 -19.49 -6.15 -8.11
N GLY A 12 -18.48 -7.02 -8.16
CA GLY A 12 -17.72 -7.28 -9.38
C GLY A 12 -16.63 -6.25 -9.73
N SER A 13 -16.50 -5.14 -8.99
CA SER A 13 -15.48 -4.10 -9.30
C SER A 13 -14.02 -4.51 -9.05
N GLY A 14 -13.76 -5.69 -8.47
CA GLY A 14 -12.40 -6.23 -8.29
C GLY A 14 -11.74 -5.99 -6.92
N LYS A 15 -12.49 -5.52 -5.92
CA LYS A 15 -12.01 -5.28 -4.53
C LYS A 15 -11.24 -6.47 -3.92
N THR A 16 -11.90 -7.61 -3.84
CA THR A 16 -11.35 -8.84 -3.26
C THR A 16 -10.17 -9.38 -4.07
N SER A 17 -10.18 -9.22 -5.40
CA SER A 17 -9.06 -9.56 -6.28
C SER A 17 -7.81 -8.74 -5.92
N MET A 18 -7.95 -7.42 -5.77
CA MET A 18 -6.85 -6.53 -5.38
C MET A 18 -6.27 -6.90 -4.02
N ARG A 19 -7.13 -7.06 -3.01
CA ARG A 19 -6.71 -7.48 -1.66
C ARG A 19 -5.93 -8.80 -1.71
N SER A 20 -6.43 -9.78 -2.47
CA SER A 20 -5.83 -11.11 -2.55
C SER A 20 -4.46 -11.10 -3.23
N ILE A 21 -4.29 -10.30 -4.27
CA ILE A 21 -2.99 -10.18 -4.98
C ILE A 21 -1.93 -9.55 -4.08
N ILE A 22 -2.26 -8.42 -3.45
CA ILE A 22 -1.29 -7.68 -2.64
C ILE A 22 -0.98 -8.42 -1.33
N PHE A 23 -2.01 -8.87 -0.61
CA PHE A 23 -1.87 -9.35 0.77
C PHE A 23 -1.98 -10.87 0.94
N ALA A 24 -2.53 -11.61 -0.03
CA ALA A 24 -2.73 -13.06 0.06
C ALA A 24 -1.93 -13.87 -0.98
N ASN A 25 -1.01 -13.25 -1.70
CA ASN A 25 -0.13 -13.91 -2.67
C ASN A 25 -0.87 -14.57 -3.85
N TYR A 26 -2.08 -14.12 -4.17
CA TYR A 26 -2.77 -14.56 -5.39
C TYR A 26 -2.07 -13.99 -6.62
N ILE A 27 -2.12 -14.76 -7.70
CA ILE A 27 -1.82 -14.28 -9.05
C ILE A 27 -3.12 -13.87 -9.74
N ALA A 28 -3.06 -12.92 -10.67
CA ALA A 28 -4.25 -12.35 -11.32
C ALA A 28 -5.21 -13.42 -11.88
N ARG A 29 -4.69 -14.46 -12.55
CA ARG A 29 -5.53 -15.54 -13.09
C ARG A 29 -6.33 -16.31 -12.03
N ASP A 30 -5.83 -16.41 -10.80
CA ASP A 30 -6.46 -17.18 -9.73
C ASP A 30 -7.63 -16.40 -9.09
N THR A 31 -7.70 -15.07 -9.30
CA THR A 31 -8.79 -14.25 -8.76
C THR A 31 -10.14 -14.53 -9.43
N SER A 32 -10.15 -15.15 -10.62
CA SER A 32 -11.36 -15.62 -11.30
C SER A 32 -12.18 -16.63 -10.47
N ARG A 33 -11.54 -17.29 -9.50
CA ARG A 33 -12.17 -18.28 -8.62
C ARG A 33 -12.79 -17.67 -7.36
N LEU A 34 -12.59 -16.37 -7.13
CA LEU A 34 -13.13 -15.69 -5.96
C LEU A 34 -14.64 -15.53 -6.13
N GLY A 35 -15.38 -15.97 -5.11
CA GLY A 35 -16.82 -15.76 -5.02
C GLY A 35 -17.16 -14.32 -4.62
N ALA A 36 -18.45 -13.99 -4.64
CA ALA A 36 -18.92 -12.72 -4.11
C ALA A 36 -18.71 -12.66 -2.58
N THR A 37 -18.20 -11.54 -2.09
CA THR A 37 -18.04 -11.29 -0.66
C THR A 37 -19.41 -11.16 -0.01
N ASN A 38 -19.66 -11.99 1.01
CA ASN A 38 -20.85 -11.90 1.83
C ASN A 38 -20.59 -10.92 2.96
N ASP A 39 -21.36 -9.84 2.99
CA ASP A 39 -21.21 -8.76 3.96
C ASP A 39 -19.76 -8.21 4.02
N VAL A 40 -19.13 -8.08 5.19
CA VAL A 40 -17.77 -7.54 5.33
C VAL A 40 -16.77 -8.64 5.66
N GLU A 41 -15.74 -8.80 4.83
CA GLU A 41 -14.60 -9.67 5.14
C GLU A 41 -13.48 -8.85 5.79
N HIS A 42 -13.11 -9.21 7.02
CA HIS A 42 -12.05 -8.55 7.77
C HIS A 42 -10.70 -9.23 7.52
N SER A 43 -9.67 -8.45 7.20
CA SER A 43 -8.29 -8.92 7.09
C SER A 43 -7.36 -8.06 7.96
N HIS A 44 -6.57 -8.72 8.82
CA HIS A 44 -5.58 -8.06 9.67
C HIS A 44 -4.18 -8.27 9.09
N VAL A 45 -3.67 -7.29 8.36
CA VAL A 45 -2.35 -7.36 7.75
C VAL A 45 -1.35 -6.63 8.63
N ARG A 46 -0.33 -7.35 9.12
CA ARG A 46 0.83 -6.71 9.74
C ARG A 46 1.72 -6.14 8.65
N PHE A 47 2.04 -4.87 8.76
CA PHE A 47 2.87 -4.11 7.84
C PHE A 47 3.99 -3.45 8.66
N LEU A 48 5.25 -3.51 8.21
CA LEU A 48 6.39 -2.93 8.94
C LEU A 48 6.49 -3.32 10.43
N GLY A 49 6.01 -4.52 10.78
CA GLY A 49 6.00 -5.04 12.15
C GLY A 49 4.92 -4.45 13.08
N ASN A 50 4.86 -3.13 13.24
CA ASN A 50 4.01 -2.46 14.25
C ASN A 50 2.73 -1.81 13.69
N LEU A 51 2.67 -1.57 12.38
CA LEU A 51 1.47 -1.11 11.70
C LEU A 51 0.58 -2.33 11.40
N VAL A 52 -0.69 -2.25 11.78
CA VAL A 52 -1.68 -3.27 11.48
C VAL A 52 -2.75 -2.60 10.65
N LEU A 53 -2.81 -3.00 9.38
CA LEU A 53 -3.87 -2.60 8.46
C LEU A 53 -5.07 -3.52 8.72
N ASN A 54 -6.15 -2.95 9.22
CA ASN A 54 -7.43 -3.61 9.35
C ASN A 54 -8.22 -3.31 8.08
N LEU A 55 -8.08 -4.18 7.08
CA LEU A 55 -8.81 -4.07 5.81
C LEU A 55 -10.22 -4.61 6.00
N TRP A 56 -11.20 -3.80 5.63
CA TRP A 56 -12.62 -4.14 5.62
C TRP A 56 -13.04 -4.22 4.15
N ASP A 57 -13.08 -5.44 3.61
CA ASP A 57 -13.51 -5.71 2.24
C ASP A 57 -15.04 -5.84 2.25
N CYS A 58 -15.73 -4.77 1.87
CA CYS A 58 -17.18 -4.69 1.94
C CYS A 58 -17.82 -5.28 0.67
N GLY A 59 -18.77 -6.20 0.83
CA GLY A 59 -19.56 -6.77 -0.24
C GLY A 59 -20.37 -5.68 -0.96
N GLY A 60 -20.16 -5.55 -2.27
CA GLY A 60 -20.76 -4.48 -3.07
C GLY A 60 -22.15 -4.79 -3.63
N GLN A 61 -22.86 -5.78 -3.08
CA GLN A 61 -24.21 -6.11 -3.53
C GLN A 61 -25.20 -5.08 -2.96
N GLU A 62 -26.25 -4.72 -3.71
CA GLU A 62 -27.15 -3.61 -3.35
C GLU A 62 -27.74 -3.77 -1.95
N ALA A 63 -28.23 -4.96 -1.61
CA ALA A 63 -28.78 -5.25 -0.29
C ALA A 63 -27.76 -5.04 0.86
N PHE A 64 -26.48 -5.31 0.64
CA PHE A 64 -25.44 -5.05 1.65
C PHE A 64 -25.10 -3.57 1.74
N MET A 65 -24.99 -2.88 0.60
CA MET A 65 -24.73 -1.45 0.55
C MET A 65 -25.79 -0.65 1.31
N GLU A 66 -27.07 -0.95 1.11
CA GLU A 66 -28.17 -0.31 1.86
C GLU A 66 -28.05 -0.55 3.37
N ASN A 67 -27.73 -1.78 3.77
CA ASN A 67 -27.52 -2.11 5.18
C ASN A 67 -26.34 -1.34 5.80
N TYR A 68 -25.27 -1.07 5.03
CA TYR A 68 -24.14 -0.24 5.49
C TYR A 68 -24.53 1.20 5.75
N PHE A 69 -25.45 1.78 4.98
CA PHE A 69 -25.84 3.18 5.14
C PHE A 69 -26.96 3.38 6.16
N VAL A 70 -27.80 2.37 6.39
CA VAL A 70 -28.95 2.44 7.29
C VAL A 70 -28.64 1.84 8.65
N SER A 71 -28.36 0.54 8.70
CA SER A 71 -28.31 -0.23 9.95
C SER A 71 -26.92 -0.28 10.58
N GLN A 72 -25.86 -0.31 9.75
CA GLN A 72 -24.48 -0.48 10.22
C GLN A 72 -23.60 0.77 10.05
N ARG A 73 -24.20 1.94 9.77
CA ARG A 73 -23.49 3.17 9.42
C ARG A 73 -22.40 3.53 10.42
N ASP A 74 -22.72 3.56 11.70
CA ASP A 74 -21.76 3.92 12.75
C ASP A 74 -20.64 2.89 12.90
N ASN A 75 -20.95 1.60 12.72
CA ASN A 75 -19.95 0.54 12.83
C ASN A 75 -18.96 0.57 11.65
N ILE A 76 -19.46 0.77 10.44
CA ILE A 76 -18.67 0.77 9.21
C ILE A 76 -17.84 2.06 9.10
N PHE A 77 -18.44 3.23 9.30
CA PHE A 77 -17.81 4.50 8.96
C PHE A 77 -17.08 5.20 10.13
N ARG A 78 -17.09 4.63 11.33
CA ARG A 78 -16.32 5.15 12.47
C ARG A 78 -14.87 4.69 12.47
N ASN A 79 -13.98 5.59 12.92
CA ASN A 79 -12.53 5.40 13.06
C ASN A 79 -11.86 4.94 11.76
N VAL A 80 -12.34 5.43 10.61
CA VAL A 80 -11.78 5.14 9.30
C VAL A 80 -10.60 6.06 9.06
N GLU A 81 -9.47 5.49 8.69
CA GLU A 81 -8.25 6.24 8.38
C GLU A 81 -8.14 6.46 6.87
N VAL A 82 -8.55 5.45 6.10
CA VAL A 82 -8.55 5.48 4.64
C VAL A 82 -9.82 4.83 4.10
N LEU A 83 -10.48 5.51 3.16
CA LEU A 83 -11.49 4.95 2.27
C LEU A 83 -10.85 4.71 0.90
N ILE A 84 -10.88 3.45 0.44
CA ILE A 84 -10.55 3.07 -0.93
C ILE A 84 -11.86 2.71 -1.62
N TYR A 85 -12.29 3.53 -2.57
CA TYR A 85 -13.48 3.27 -3.37
C TYR A 85 -13.10 2.81 -4.78
N VAL A 86 -13.68 1.70 -5.23
CA VAL A 86 -13.29 1.01 -6.46
C VAL A 86 -14.41 1.11 -7.48
N PHE A 87 -14.11 1.75 -8.61
CA PHE A 87 -15.00 1.87 -9.76
C PHE A 87 -14.58 0.87 -10.83
N ASP A 88 -15.56 0.19 -11.43
CA ASP A 88 -15.34 -0.63 -12.61
C ASP A 88 -15.43 0.26 -13.86
N VAL A 89 -14.38 0.30 -14.68
CA VAL A 89 -14.36 1.14 -15.89
C VAL A 89 -15.43 0.74 -16.91
N GLU A 90 -15.86 -0.53 -16.92
CA GLU A 90 -16.91 -1.03 -17.82
C GLU A 90 -18.32 -0.90 -17.22
N SER A 91 -18.47 -0.27 -16.05
CA SER A 91 -19.79 -0.13 -15.44
C SER A 91 -20.75 0.63 -16.34
N ARG A 92 -21.92 0.02 -16.57
CA ARG A 92 -23.01 0.61 -17.35
C ARG A 92 -23.94 1.48 -16.50
N GLU A 93 -23.82 1.43 -15.17
CA GLU A 93 -24.70 2.12 -14.22
C GLU A 93 -23.92 3.21 -13.47
N LEU A 94 -23.24 4.08 -14.21
CA LEU A 94 -22.34 5.11 -13.68
C LEU A 94 -23.03 6.04 -12.68
N GLU A 95 -24.27 6.45 -12.96
CA GLU A 95 -25.03 7.32 -12.05
C GLU A 95 -25.29 6.65 -10.70
N ARG A 96 -25.60 5.35 -10.69
CA ARG A 96 -25.81 4.57 -9.47
C ARG A 96 -24.49 4.40 -8.71
N ASP A 97 -23.39 4.13 -9.42
CA ASP A 97 -22.06 4.01 -8.80
C ASP A 97 -21.63 5.32 -8.12
N MET A 98 -21.91 6.46 -8.76
CA MET A 98 -21.66 7.79 -8.20
C MET A 98 -22.56 8.09 -7.01
N HIS A 99 -23.84 7.69 -7.05
CA HIS A 99 -24.75 7.86 -5.92
C HIS A 99 -24.28 7.08 -4.68
N TYR A 100 -23.86 5.82 -4.85
CA TYR A 100 -23.30 5.05 -3.75
C TYR A 100 -21.98 5.63 -3.24
N TYR A 101 -21.14 6.14 -4.14
CA TYR A 101 -19.91 6.82 -3.75
C TYR A 101 -20.17 8.06 -2.90
N GLN A 102 -21.08 8.93 -3.32
CA GLN A 102 -21.49 10.12 -2.55
C GLN A 102 -22.07 9.74 -1.18
N SER A 103 -22.90 8.70 -1.11
CA SER A 103 -23.44 8.19 0.15
C SER A 103 -22.33 7.73 1.11
N CYS A 104 -21.27 7.08 0.60
CA CYS A 104 -20.09 6.75 1.38
C CYS A 104 -19.34 8.00 1.87
N LEU A 105 -19.17 9.01 1.00
CA LEU A 105 -18.50 10.25 1.37
C LEU A 105 -19.24 11.01 2.46
N GLU A 106 -20.57 11.08 2.39
CA GLU A 106 -21.40 11.69 3.43
C GLU A 106 -21.24 10.96 4.76
N ALA A 107 -21.23 9.63 4.74
CA ALA A 107 -21.02 8.82 5.93
C ALA A 107 -19.62 9.01 6.53
N ILE A 108 -18.59 9.11 5.69
CA ILE A 108 -17.21 9.44 6.10
C ILE A 108 -17.13 10.85 6.69
N LEU A 109 -17.71 11.85 6.03
CA LEU A 109 -17.64 13.24 6.48
C LEU A 109 -18.29 13.40 7.87
N GLN A 110 -19.34 12.63 8.17
CA GLN A 110 -20.02 12.65 9.46
C GLN A 110 -19.26 11.88 10.56
N ASN A 111 -18.63 10.75 10.23
CA ASN A 111 -18.11 9.81 11.23
C ASN A 111 -16.57 9.76 11.35
N SER A 112 -15.87 10.10 10.27
CA SER A 112 -14.40 10.07 10.16
C SER A 112 -13.92 11.16 9.17
N PRO A 113 -14.11 12.46 9.48
CA PRO A 113 -13.81 13.56 8.55
C PRO A 113 -12.32 13.68 8.17
N GLU A 114 -11.42 13.11 8.96
CA GLU A 114 -9.97 13.10 8.69
C GLU A 114 -9.54 11.92 7.79
N ALA A 115 -10.48 11.06 7.40
CA ALA A 115 -10.17 9.91 6.55
C ALA A 115 -9.70 10.37 5.16
N ARG A 116 -8.63 9.74 4.67
CA ARG A 116 -8.13 10.00 3.30
C ARG A 116 -8.95 9.18 2.30
N VAL A 117 -9.32 9.80 1.19
CA VAL A 117 -10.15 9.18 0.16
C VAL A 117 -9.31 8.87 -1.07
N PHE A 118 -9.29 7.59 -1.46
CA PHE A 118 -8.69 7.11 -2.69
C PHE A 118 -9.74 6.50 -3.59
N CYS A 119 -9.73 6.89 -4.86
CA CYS A 119 -10.60 6.32 -5.88
C CYS A 119 -9.77 5.53 -6.89
N LEU A 120 -10.10 4.25 -7.05
CA LEU A 120 -9.44 3.38 -8.01
C LEU A 120 -10.38 3.15 -9.19
N ILE A 121 -10.02 3.68 -10.35
CA ILE A 121 -10.66 3.35 -11.62
C ILE A 121 -10.02 2.05 -12.10
N HIS A 122 -10.73 0.95 -11.90
CA HIS A 122 -10.21 -0.41 -12.00
C HIS A 122 -10.60 -1.09 -13.31
N LYS A 123 -9.89 -2.18 -13.62
CA LYS A 123 -10.00 -2.96 -14.87
C LYS A 123 -9.64 -2.17 -16.12
N MET A 124 -8.68 -1.25 -15.99
CA MET A 124 -8.25 -0.40 -17.11
C MET A 124 -7.58 -1.18 -18.25
N ASP A 125 -7.22 -2.45 -18.02
CA ASP A 125 -6.81 -3.39 -19.06
C ASP A 125 -7.87 -3.63 -20.14
N LEU A 126 -9.15 -3.44 -19.82
CA LEU A 126 -10.27 -3.61 -20.77
C LEU A 126 -10.44 -2.40 -21.71
N VAL A 127 -9.79 -1.29 -21.38
CA VAL A 127 -9.75 -0.08 -22.20
C VAL A 127 -8.55 -0.13 -23.15
N GLN A 128 -8.75 0.30 -24.39
CA GLN A 128 -7.68 0.43 -25.39
C GLN A 128 -6.62 1.42 -24.93
N ASP A 129 -5.34 1.08 -25.13
CA ASP A 129 -4.19 1.82 -24.57
C ASP A 129 -4.22 3.33 -24.89
N ASP A 130 -4.63 3.71 -26.10
CA ASP A 130 -4.73 5.10 -26.57
C ASP A 130 -5.88 5.90 -25.92
N GLN A 131 -6.88 5.21 -25.38
CA GLN A 131 -8.02 5.82 -24.70
C GLN A 131 -7.86 5.87 -23.17
N ARG A 132 -6.91 5.12 -22.60
CA ARG A 132 -6.78 4.97 -21.13
C ARG A 132 -6.55 6.30 -20.41
N ASP A 133 -5.69 7.17 -20.95
CA ASP A 133 -5.39 8.47 -20.34
C ASP A 133 -6.60 9.40 -20.38
N VAL A 134 -7.31 9.44 -21.52
CA VAL A 134 -8.48 10.30 -21.73
C VAL A 134 -9.60 9.90 -20.76
N ILE A 135 -9.96 8.62 -20.73
CA ILE A 135 -11.00 8.10 -19.84
C ILE A 135 -10.62 8.30 -18.37
N PHE A 136 -9.35 8.08 -18.02
CA PHE A 136 -8.90 8.28 -16.64
C PHE A 136 -9.06 9.74 -16.20
N HIS A 137 -8.62 10.71 -17.00
CA HIS A 137 -8.69 12.12 -16.64
C HIS A 137 -10.13 12.64 -16.55
N GLU A 138 -11.00 12.24 -17.47
CA GLU A 138 -12.43 12.59 -17.41
C GLU A 138 -13.06 12.09 -16.09
N ARG A 139 -12.82 10.83 -15.73
CA ARG A 139 -13.32 10.25 -14.48
C ARG A 139 -12.70 10.88 -13.24
N GLU A 140 -11.41 11.20 -13.29
CA GLU A 140 -10.69 11.83 -12.19
C GLU A 140 -11.25 13.22 -11.88
N GLU A 141 -11.54 14.02 -12.91
CA GLU A 141 -12.14 15.36 -12.75
C GLU A 141 -13.53 15.27 -12.11
N ASP A 142 -14.38 14.35 -12.60
CA ASP A 142 -15.71 14.11 -12.05
C ASP A 142 -15.64 13.68 -10.59
N LEU A 143 -14.79 12.71 -10.27
CA LEU A 143 -14.64 12.20 -8.91
C LEU A 143 -14.15 13.31 -7.99
N LYS A 144 -13.08 14.03 -8.33
CA LYS A 144 -12.56 15.15 -7.53
C LYS A 144 -13.60 16.24 -7.28
N ARG A 145 -14.46 16.51 -8.27
CA ARG A 145 -15.57 17.47 -8.12
C ARG A 145 -16.61 16.96 -7.14
N LEU A 146 -17.02 15.70 -7.26
CA LEU A 146 -18.03 15.07 -6.40
C LEU A 146 -17.53 14.79 -4.98
N SER A 147 -16.22 14.65 -4.78
CA SER A 147 -15.62 14.39 -3.47
C SER A 147 -15.63 15.58 -2.52
N LYS A 148 -15.78 16.81 -3.03
CA LYS A 148 -15.70 18.02 -2.21
C LYS A 148 -16.75 17.98 -1.08
N PRO A 149 -16.39 18.37 0.16
CA PRO A 149 -15.15 19.06 0.54
C PRO A 149 -13.93 18.14 0.82
N LEU A 150 -14.08 16.81 0.76
CA LEU A 150 -12.99 15.88 0.98
C LEU A 150 -12.01 15.90 -0.20
N GLU A 151 -10.72 15.77 0.09
CA GLU A 151 -9.70 15.57 -0.93
C GLU A 151 -9.72 14.12 -1.41
N CYS A 152 -9.65 13.92 -2.73
CA CYS A 152 -9.64 12.62 -3.36
C CYS A 152 -8.43 12.46 -4.27
N VAL A 153 -7.71 11.36 -4.10
CA VAL A 153 -6.62 10.94 -5.00
C VAL A 153 -7.11 9.78 -5.86
N CYS A 154 -6.97 9.92 -7.17
CA CYS A 154 -7.42 8.92 -8.14
C CYS A 154 -6.24 8.11 -8.71
N PHE A 155 -6.45 6.82 -8.94
CA PHE A 155 -5.53 5.96 -9.66
C PHE A 155 -6.27 5.12 -10.69
N ARG A 156 -5.70 5.00 -11.89
CA ARG A 156 -6.02 3.91 -12.81
C ARG A 156 -5.33 2.64 -12.35
N THR A 157 -6.06 1.54 -12.33
CA THR A 157 -5.52 0.26 -11.84
C THR A 157 -5.96 -0.92 -12.68
N SER A 158 -5.07 -1.91 -12.81
CA SER A 158 -5.37 -3.24 -13.32
C SER A 158 -4.66 -4.30 -12.49
N ILE A 159 -5.25 -5.48 -12.36
CA ILE A 159 -4.59 -6.64 -11.76
C ILE A 159 -3.53 -7.27 -12.67
N TRP A 160 -3.48 -6.86 -13.94
CA TRP A 160 -2.60 -7.45 -14.96
C TRP A 160 -1.28 -6.70 -15.13
N ASP A 161 -1.12 -5.54 -14.50
CA ASP A 161 0.06 -4.69 -14.62
C ASP A 161 0.52 -4.11 -13.27
N GLU A 162 1.57 -3.29 -13.31
CA GLU A 162 2.18 -2.67 -12.13
C GLU A 162 1.32 -1.57 -11.47
N THR A 163 0.28 -1.07 -12.14
CA THR A 163 -0.48 0.10 -11.65
C THR A 163 -1.16 -0.16 -10.32
N LEU A 164 -1.54 -1.42 -10.05
CA LEU A 164 -2.05 -1.84 -8.75
C LEU A 164 -1.03 -1.63 -7.63
N TYR A 165 0.24 -1.97 -7.86
CA TYR A 165 1.31 -1.77 -6.87
C TYR A 165 1.57 -0.30 -6.63
N LYS A 166 1.49 0.54 -7.68
CA LYS A 166 1.60 2.00 -7.54
C LYS A 166 0.54 2.55 -6.60
N ALA A 167 -0.73 2.22 -6.86
CA ALA A 167 -1.86 2.70 -6.06
C ALA A 167 -1.74 2.24 -4.59
N TRP A 168 -1.52 0.95 -4.35
CA TRP A 168 -1.40 0.43 -2.97
C TRP A 168 -0.16 0.92 -2.25
N SER A 169 0.97 1.13 -2.95
CA SER A 169 2.17 1.71 -2.34
C SER A 169 1.89 3.14 -1.88
N SER A 170 1.21 3.95 -2.70
CA SER A 170 0.82 5.31 -2.32
C SER A 170 -0.17 5.33 -1.15
N ILE A 171 -1.17 4.45 -1.16
CA ILE A 171 -2.16 4.35 -0.08
C ILE A 171 -1.50 3.95 1.25
N VAL A 172 -0.60 2.97 1.22
CA VAL A 172 0.05 2.48 2.43
C VAL A 172 1.10 3.48 2.91
N TYR A 173 1.83 4.14 2.01
CA TYR A 173 2.80 5.20 2.36
C TYR A 173 2.18 6.26 3.28
N GLU A 174 0.97 6.70 2.95
CA GLU A 174 0.19 7.66 3.72
C GLU A 174 -0.13 7.18 5.16
N LEU A 175 -0.20 5.86 5.38
CA LEU A 175 -0.46 5.25 6.69
C LEU A 175 0.79 5.01 7.54
N ILE A 176 1.99 5.18 6.99
CA ILE A 176 3.25 4.86 7.66
C ILE A 176 3.65 6.01 8.59
N PRO A 177 3.77 5.76 9.91
CA PRO A 177 4.26 6.77 10.83
C PRO A 177 5.75 7.06 10.57
N ASN A 178 6.18 8.29 10.83
CA ASN A 178 7.58 8.73 10.76
C ASN A 178 8.27 8.50 9.40
N VAL A 179 7.52 8.49 8.29
CA VAL A 179 8.06 8.25 6.95
C VAL A 179 9.18 9.22 6.56
N LYS A 180 9.12 10.48 7.02
CA LYS A 180 10.17 11.49 6.80
C LYS A 180 11.51 11.12 7.44
N GLU A 181 11.48 10.53 8.64
CA GLU A 181 12.69 10.06 9.31
C GLU A 181 13.29 8.87 8.55
N LEU A 182 12.44 7.96 8.07
CA LEU A 182 12.86 6.83 7.26
C LEU A 182 13.52 7.29 5.95
N GLU A 183 12.93 8.27 5.26
CA GLU A 183 13.50 8.87 4.05
C GLU A 183 14.87 9.51 4.31
N GLN A 184 15.01 10.25 5.40
CA GLN A 184 16.29 10.88 5.76
C GLN A 184 17.37 9.82 6.06
N ASN A 185 17.03 8.77 6.81
CA ASN A 185 17.96 7.68 7.07
C ASN A 185 18.33 6.92 5.79
N LEU A 186 17.40 6.76 4.86
CA LEU A 186 17.65 6.11 3.57
C LEU A 186 18.54 6.97 2.67
N LYS A 187 18.36 8.29 2.70
CA LYS A 187 19.25 9.27 2.06
C LYS A 187 20.67 9.18 2.61
N ASP A 188 20.84 9.18 3.93
CA ASP A 188 22.15 9.07 4.55
C ASP A 188 22.83 7.75 4.19
N PHE A 189 22.07 6.65 4.19
CA PHE A 189 22.56 5.35 3.74
C PHE A 189 22.98 5.36 2.27
N ALA A 190 22.17 5.92 1.36
CA ALA A 190 22.50 6.01 -0.06
C ALA A 190 23.78 6.83 -0.30
N ASN A 191 23.96 7.93 0.42
CA ASN A 191 25.17 8.77 0.33
C ASN A 191 26.42 8.04 0.84
N ILE A 192 26.32 7.26 1.92
CA ILE A 192 27.43 6.44 2.43
C ILE A 192 27.81 5.34 1.43
N MET A 193 26.81 4.79 0.74
CA MET A 193 26.99 3.75 -0.26
C MET A 193 27.53 4.28 -1.60
N ASP A 194 27.48 5.59 -1.83
CA ASP A 194 27.59 6.22 -3.15
C ASP A 194 26.63 5.57 -4.17
N ALA A 195 25.40 5.30 -3.73
CA ALA A 195 24.39 4.64 -4.54
C ALA A 195 23.64 5.65 -5.42
N ASP A 196 23.35 5.24 -6.65
CA ASP A 196 22.52 6.01 -7.56
C ASP A 196 21.07 6.03 -7.09
N GLU A 197 20.61 4.91 -6.55
CA GLU A 197 19.25 4.74 -6.06
C GLU A 197 19.17 3.65 -5.00
N VAL A 198 18.38 3.90 -3.96
CA VAL A 198 18.05 2.94 -2.91
C VAL A 198 16.54 2.87 -2.74
N LEU A 199 15.99 1.66 -2.78
CA LEU A 199 14.57 1.38 -2.57
C LEU A 199 14.38 0.51 -1.35
N LEU A 200 13.38 0.84 -0.54
CA LEU A 200 12.96 0.03 0.60
C LEU A 200 11.57 -0.54 0.34
N PHE A 201 11.43 -1.86 0.47
CA PHE A 201 10.19 -2.58 0.23
C PHE A 201 9.71 -3.28 1.48
N GLU A 202 8.39 -3.41 1.63
CA GLU A 202 7.83 -4.26 2.68
C GLU A 202 7.97 -5.73 2.31
N ARG A 203 8.40 -6.55 3.25
CA ARG A 203 8.85 -7.91 2.99
C ARG A 203 7.78 -8.84 2.43
N ALA A 204 6.54 -8.77 2.92
CA ALA A 204 5.47 -9.68 2.52
C ALA A 204 4.87 -9.30 1.16
N THR A 205 4.47 -8.04 1.02
CA THR A 205 3.74 -7.47 -0.11
C THR A 205 4.66 -7.01 -1.25
N PHE A 206 5.91 -6.66 -0.92
CA PHE A 206 6.85 -6.01 -1.83
C PHE A 206 6.40 -4.62 -2.30
N LEU A 207 5.48 -3.98 -1.58
CA LEU A 207 5.14 -2.57 -1.79
C LEU A 207 6.32 -1.67 -1.44
N VAL A 208 6.47 -0.58 -2.18
CA VAL A 208 7.53 0.41 -1.95
C VAL A 208 7.15 1.25 -0.75
N ILE A 209 8.07 1.38 0.19
CA ILE A 209 7.88 2.13 1.44
C ILE A 209 8.55 3.48 1.36
N SER A 210 9.77 3.51 0.85
CA SER A 210 10.61 4.70 0.78
C SER A 210 11.64 4.49 -0.32
N HIS A 211 12.11 5.57 -0.90
CA HIS A 211 13.19 5.54 -1.86
C HIS A 211 14.06 6.79 -1.72
N TYR A 212 15.30 6.69 -2.16
CA TYR A 212 16.16 7.83 -2.39
C TYR A 212 16.88 7.66 -3.71
N CYS A 213 16.91 8.71 -4.51
CA CYS A 213 17.41 8.70 -5.87
C CYS A 213 18.37 9.89 -6.03
N THR A 214 19.63 9.58 -6.29
CA THR A 214 20.70 10.57 -6.53
C THR A 214 20.71 10.98 -8.00
N ARG A 215 20.40 10.04 -8.91
CA ARG A 215 20.41 10.26 -10.35
C ARG A 215 19.02 10.01 -10.96
N PRO A 216 18.42 11.00 -11.65
CA PRO A 216 17.07 10.84 -12.18
C PRO A 216 17.03 9.72 -13.23
N HIS A 217 16.02 8.86 -13.12
CA HIS A 217 15.75 7.81 -14.11
C HIS A 217 14.65 8.22 -15.07
N LYS A 218 14.74 7.76 -16.32
CA LYS A 218 13.73 8.03 -17.36
C LYS A 218 12.37 7.41 -17.03
N ASP A 219 12.37 6.21 -16.47
CA ASP A 219 11.15 5.48 -16.13
C ASP A 219 10.66 5.86 -14.72
N VAL A 220 9.59 6.65 -14.68
CA VAL A 220 8.95 7.08 -13.43
C VAL A 220 8.18 5.96 -12.74
N ASN A 221 7.81 4.90 -13.47
CA ASN A 221 7.03 3.77 -12.94
C ASN A 221 7.91 2.56 -12.58
N ARG A 222 9.22 2.76 -12.47
CA ARG A 222 10.18 1.67 -12.23
C ARG A 222 9.95 0.97 -10.87
N PHE A 223 9.45 1.69 -9.87
CA PHE A 223 9.33 1.17 -8.50
C PHE A 223 8.30 0.04 -8.45
N GLU A 224 7.11 0.30 -8.98
CA GLU A 224 5.99 -0.62 -9.06
C GLU A 224 6.27 -1.77 -10.04
N LYS A 225 7.04 -1.53 -11.12
CA LYS A 225 7.53 -2.60 -12.00
C LYS A 225 8.43 -3.57 -11.25
N VAL A 226 9.40 -3.05 -10.48
CA VAL A 226 10.27 -3.88 -9.63
C VAL A 226 9.44 -4.64 -8.59
N SER A 227 8.49 -3.99 -7.92
CA SER A 227 7.58 -4.64 -6.99
C SER A 227 6.84 -5.82 -7.62
N ASN A 228 6.27 -5.62 -8.82
CA ASN A 228 5.56 -6.68 -9.54
C ASN A 228 6.51 -7.82 -9.94
N ILE A 229 7.65 -7.50 -10.57
CA ILE A 229 8.64 -8.50 -11.01
C ILE A 229 9.11 -9.38 -9.84
N ILE A 230 9.53 -8.76 -8.74
CA ILE A 230 10.08 -9.51 -7.60
C ILE A 230 8.98 -10.28 -6.87
N LYS A 231 7.76 -9.74 -6.79
CA LYS A 231 6.63 -10.50 -6.25
C LYS A 231 6.36 -11.75 -7.09
N GLN A 232 6.27 -11.65 -8.41
CA GLN A 232 6.06 -12.81 -9.29
C GLN A 232 7.20 -13.83 -9.18
N PHE A 233 8.44 -13.35 -9.06
CA PHE A 233 9.60 -14.22 -8.82
C PHE A 233 9.49 -14.94 -7.49
N LYS A 234 9.14 -14.24 -6.40
CA LYS A 234 8.95 -14.82 -5.07
C LYS A 234 7.83 -15.87 -5.04
N LEU A 235 6.74 -15.66 -5.78
CA LEU A 235 5.67 -16.65 -5.95
C LEU A 235 6.16 -17.88 -6.70
N SER A 236 7.01 -17.70 -7.71
CA SER A 236 7.65 -18.79 -8.44
C SER A 236 8.60 -19.61 -7.55
N CYS A 237 9.42 -18.96 -6.71
CA CYS A 237 10.24 -19.65 -5.71
C CYS A 237 9.39 -20.47 -4.73
N SER A 238 8.26 -19.90 -4.28
CA SER A 238 7.39 -20.56 -3.29
C SER A 238 6.76 -21.84 -3.85
N LYS A 239 6.48 -21.91 -5.15
CA LYS A 239 6.03 -23.14 -5.82
C LYS A 239 7.09 -24.25 -5.82
N LEU A 240 8.36 -23.88 -5.72
CA LEU A 240 9.50 -24.80 -5.58
C LEU A 240 9.82 -25.11 -4.11
N ALA A 241 8.94 -24.75 -3.17
CA ALA A 241 9.15 -24.86 -1.73
C ALA A 241 10.41 -24.14 -1.22
N ALA A 242 10.84 -23.09 -1.93
CA ALA A 242 11.97 -22.24 -1.57
C ALA A 242 11.53 -20.81 -1.29
N HIS A 243 12.30 -20.09 -0.47
CA HIS A 243 12.06 -18.68 -0.18
C HIS A 243 13.10 -17.82 -0.87
N PHE A 244 12.64 -16.75 -1.53
CA PHE A 244 13.52 -15.70 -2.00
C PHE A 244 14.29 -15.09 -0.82
N GLN A 245 15.62 -14.95 -0.96
CA GLN A 245 16.50 -14.39 0.06
C GLN A 245 17.22 -13.14 -0.44
N SER A 246 17.82 -13.24 -1.62
CA SER A 246 18.47 -12.12 -2.30
C SER A 246 18.62 -12.34 -3.81
N MET A 247 18.90 -11.26 -4.53
CA MET A 247 19.17 -11.25 -5.96
C MET A 247 20.25 -10.23 -6.27
N ARG A 248 21.18 -10.61 -7.14
CA ARG A 248 22.16 -9.69 -7.73
C ARG A 248 21.98 -9.69 -9.23
N VAL A 249 21.87 -8.50 -9.81
CA VAL A 249 21.79 -8.29 -11.26
C VAL A 249 22.90 -7.32 -11.64
N CYS A 250 23.72 -7.68 -12.63
CA CYS A 250 24.81 -6.82 -13.10
C CYS A 250 24.87 -6.81 -14.62
N ASN A 251 25.28 -5.67 -15.18
CA ASN A 251 25.73 -5.52 -16.55
C ASN A 251 26.89 -4.50 -16.58
N ASP A 252 27.32 -4.12 -17.78
CA ASP A 252 28.44 -3.18 -17.96
C ASP A 252 28.15 -1.77 -17.44
N ASN A 253 26.87 -1.41 -17.24
CA ASN A 253 26.44 -0.06 -16.87
C ASN A 253 26.05 0.07 -15.40
N PHE A 254 25.59 -1.01 -14.75
CA PHE A 254 25.15 -0.97 -13.36
C PHE A 254 25.16 -2.35 -12.68
N ALA A 255 25.14 -2.31 -11.35
CA ALA A 255 24.85 -3.42 -10.48
C ALA A 255 23.67 -3.09 -9.56
N ALA A 256 22.70 -4.00 -9.47
CA ALA A 256 21.59 -3.94 -8.53
C ALA A 256 21.65 -5.11 -7.54
N PHE A 257 21.45 -4.79 -6.26
CA PHE A 257 21.48 -5.75 -5.16
C PHE A 257 20.15 -5.68 -4.43
N ILE A 258 19.39 -6.77 -4.43
CA ILE A 258 18.15 -6.90 -3.68
C ILE A 258 18.42 -7.86 -2.52
N GLU A 259 18.41 -7.34 -1.30
CA GLU A 259 18.77 -8.08 -0.10
C GLU A 259 17.68 -7.96 0.94
N THR A 260 17.48 -9.02 1.73
CA THR A 260 16.69 -8.90 2.96
C THR A 260 17.35 -7.83 3.84
N PHE A 261 16.62 -6.79 4.25
CA PHE A 261 17.21 -5.67 4.97
C PHE A 261 16.93 -5.75 6.47
N THR A 262 15.67 -5.74 6.88
CA THR A 262 15.25 -6.01 8.27
C THR A 262 14.39 -7.27 8.33
N SER A 263 13.81 -7.60 9.50
CA SER A 263 12.81 -8.67 9.56
C SER A 263 11.55 -8.36 8.73
N ASN A 264 11.27 -7.08 8.47
CA ASN A 264 10.06 -6.59 7.82
C ASN A 264 10.30 -5.95 6.45
N THR A 265 11.55 -5.81 6.00
CA THR A 265 11.87 -5.10 4.76
C THR A 265 12.90 -5.80 3.87
N TYR A 266 12.82 -5.51 2.57
CA TYR A 266 13.89 -5.70 1.60
C TYR A 266 14.46 -4.35 1.21
N CYS A 267 15.74 -4.32 0.88
CA CYS A 267 16.41 -3.15 0.31
C CYS A 267 16.93 -3.50 -1.08
N MET A 268 16.75 -2.60 -2.03
CA MET A 268 17.41 -2.64 -3.33
C MET A 268 18.38 -1.48 -3.42
N VAL A 269 19.63 -1.75 -3.77
CA VAL A 269 20.67 -0.76 -3.99
C VAL A 269 21.13 -0.84 -5.44
N ILE A 270 21.13 0.30 -6.14
CA ILE A 270 21.58 0.44 -7.53
C ILE A 270 22.86 1.27 -7.56
N MET A 271 23.88 0.74 -8.22
CA MET A 271 25.22 1.32 -8.35
C MET A 271 25.62 1.34 -9.82
N SER A 272 25.95 2.50 -10.39
CA SER A 272 26.58 2.60 -11.73
C SER A 272 28.08 2.42 -11.70
N ASP A 273 28.74 2.68 -10.56
CA ASP A 273 30.16 2.41 -10.41
C ASP A 273 30.39 0.91 -10.24
N THR A 274 30.72 0.25 -11.35
CA THR A 274 31.02 -1.18 -11.41
C THR A 274 32.43 -1.51 -10.90
N THR A 275 33.26 -0.51 -10.58
CA THR A 275 34.60 -0.71 -10.00
C THR A 275 34.53 -1.07 -8.51
N ILE A 276 33.45 -0.67 -7.82
CA ILE A 276 33.24 -0.98 -6.41
C ILE A 276 33.05 -2.50 -6.24
N PRO A 277 33.91 -3.17 -5.45
CA PRO A 277 33.77 -4.61 -5.23
C PRO A 277 32.44 -4.93 -4.56
N SER A 278 31.70 -5.90 -5.12
CA SER A 278 30.38 -6.28 -4.58
C SER A 278 30.40 -6.72 -3.11
N ALA A 279 31.53 -7.26 -2.65
CA ALA A 279 31.71 -7.61 -1.24
C ALA A 279 31.62 -6.37 -0.32
N ALA A 280 32.16 -5.22 -0.75
CA ALA A 280 32.07 -3.97 0.00
C ALA A 280 30.61 -3.51 0.11
N THR A 281 29.88 -3.53 -1.01
CA THR A 281 28.45 -3.19 -1.05
C THR A 281 27.63 -4.06 -0.09
N LEU A 282 27.84 -5.38 -0.13
CA LEU A 282 27.11 -6.33 0.72
C LEU A 282 27.46 -6.17 2.21
N ILE A 283 28.72 -5.90 2.54
CA ILE A 283 29.14 -5.61 3.92
C ILE A 283 28.46 -4.34 4.44
N ASN A 284 28.39 -3.29 3.62
CA ASN A 284 27.75 -2.05 4.01
C ASN A 284 26.23 -2.21 4.20
N ILE A 285 25.54 -2.93 3.31
CA ILE A 285 24.12 -3.29 3.48
C ILE A 285 23.92 -4.04 4.81
N ARG A 286 24.78 -5.01 5.11
CA ARG A 286 24.71 -5.78 6.36
C ARG A 286 24.98 -4.94 7.60
N ASN A 287 25.86 -3.96 7.53
CA ASN A 287 26.15 -3.05 8.64
C ASN A 287 25.00 -2.08 8.89
N ALA A 288 24.41 -1.53 7.82
CA ALA A 288 23.27 -0.64 7.89
C ALA A 288 22.01 -1.32 8.48
N ARG A 289 21.81 -2.62 8.23
CA ARG A 289 20.70 -3.41 8.80
C ARG A 289 20.46 -3.15 10.29
N LYS A 290 21.52 -3.15 11.11
CA LYS A 290 21.41 -2.96 12.57
C LYS A 290 20.79 -1.61 12.94
N HIS A 291 21.11 -0.57 12.17
CA HIS A 291 20.57 0.78 12.36
C HIS A 291 19.07 0.81 12.05
N PHE A 292 18.67 0.26 10.90
CA PHE A 292 17.26 0.24 10.49
C PHE A 292 16.39 -0.67 11.36
N GLU A 293 16.92 -1.80 11.85
CA GLU A 293 16.24 -2.63 12.85
C GLU A 293 15.97 -1.85 14.15
N LYS A 294 16.88 -0.96 14.56
CA LYS A 294 16.67 -0.10 15.74
C LYS A 294 15.59 0.94 15.48
N LEU A 295 15.53 1.56 14.30
CA LEU A 295 14.49 2.52 13.92
C LEU A 295 13.09 1.88 13.94
N GLU A 296 12.97 0.65 13.43
CA GLU A 296 11.71 -0.12 13.51
C GLU A 296 11.30 -0.39 14.97
N ARG A 297 12.25 -0.72 15.85
CA ARG A 297 12.00 -0.94 17.28
C ARG A 297 11.70 0.34 18.06
N MET A 298 12.33 1.46 17.74
CA MET A 298 12.05 2.74 18.39
C MET A 298 10.65 3.26 18.06
N SER A 299 10.20 3.01 16.83
CA SER A 299 8.81 3.19 16.40
C SER A 299 7.83 2.25 17.12
N GLN A 300 8.31 1.14 17.72
CA GLN A 300 7.52 0.27 18.59
C GLN A 300 7.50 0.78 20.05
N GLY A 301 8.62 1.31 20.56
CA GLY A 301 8.81 1.65 21.98
C GLY A 301 8.22 2.99 22.44
N HIS A 302 8.12 4.00 21.57
CA HIS A 302 7.53 5.31 21.94
C HIS A 302 6.03 5.26 22.25
N LEU A 303 5.37 4.15 21.95
CA LEU A 303 3.92 3.96 22.15
C LEU A 303 3.56 3.23 23.46
N GLY A 304 4.55 2.74 24.21
CA GLY A 304 4.34 2.04 25.49
C GLY A 304 4.31 2.94 26.74
N LYS A 305 4.65 4.22 26.63
CA LYS A 305 4.78 5.14 27.79
C LYS A 305 3.62 6.13 27.97
N GLY A 306 2.56 6.05 27.16
CA GLY A 306 1.38 6.94 27.26
C GLY A 306 0.29 6.50 28.25
N HIS A 307 0.48 5.42 28.99
CA HIS A 307 -0.46 4.91 30.00
C HIS A 307 0.27 4.53 31.28
N LEU A 308 0.81 5.53 31.97
CA LEU A 308 1.05 5.46 33.41
C LEU A 308 0.14 6.50 34.05
N SER A 309 -1.03 6.02 34.44
CA SER A 309 -1.99 6.70 35.29
C SER A 309 -1.29 7.29 36.51
N THR A 310 -1.48 8.59 36.71
CA THR A 310 -1.29 9.29 37.96
C THR A 310 -2.06 8.55 39.07
N HIS A 311 -1.36 7.75 39.87
CA HIS A 311 -1.90 7.29 41.14
C HIS A 311 -1.87 8.46 42.12
N THR A 312 -3.03 9.11 42.25
CA THR A 312 -3.35 10.00 43.35
C THR A 312 -3.29 9.20 44.65
N VAL A 313 -2.28 9.47 45.47
CA VAL A 313 -2.21 8.96 46.84
C VAL A 313 -3.24 9.73 47.65
N GLY A 314 -4.39 9.11 47.90
CA GLY A 314 -5.36 9.58 48.88
C GLY A 314 -4.85 9.30 50.28
N VAL A 315 -4.55 10.36 51.03
CA VAL A 315 -4.31 10.32 52.47
C VAL A 315 -5.68 10.24 53.16
N THR A 316 -5.97 9.11 53.79
CA THR A 316 -7.14 8.96 54.67
C THR A 316 -6.71 9.33 56.09
N LEU A 317 -7.25 10.42 56.62
CA LEU A 317 -7.25 10.72 58.05
C LEU A 317 -8.44 10.02 58.69
N GLY A 318 -8.16 9.19 59.69
CA GLY A 318 -9.10 8.52 60.59
C GLY A 318 -8.33 7.94 61.76
#